data_AF-A0A7V3S0X7-F1
#
_entry.id   AF-A0A7V3S0X7-F1
#
_cell.length_a   1.000
_cell.length_b   1.000
_cell.length_c   1.000
_cell.angle_alpha   90.00
_cell.angle_beta   90.00
_cell.angle_gamma   90.00
#
_symmetry.space_group_name_H-M   'P 1'
#
loop_
_entity.id
_entity.type
_entity.pdbx_description
1 polymer ?
#
loop_
_entity_poly.entity_id
_entity_poly.type
_entity_poly.pdbx_seq_one_letter_code
_entity_poly.pdbx_strand_id
1 'polypeptide(L)'
;ANFIREAKNLAQLNHPYIVSIYDAGEYMGSYYIVMEYVEGEDLKSLISRGASRVPLRIGIEIFKQLAQALDYAHSKKVIHRDIKPSNIMWTENQVIKVMDFGLAALLEEVKSGRTLVSGTPLYMSPEQCLAKPLDNRTDIYSAGATMYELFAGAPPFTDGDINYQQIHTPPRPVKEKNPAIPDELNRIILKCLSKDPVQRYQNGRELYLDLKAVEG
;
A
#
# COMPACT_ATOMS: atom_id res chain seq x y z
N ALA A 1 3.82 -17.61 -20.64
CA ALA A 1 5.30 -17.55 -20.62
C ALA A 1 5.88 -16.35 -19.84
N ASN A 2 5.23 -15.18 -19.76
CA ASN A 2 5.74 -14.06 -18.93
C ASN A 2 5.34 -14.16 -17.44
N PHE A 3 4.09 -14.55 -17.14
CA PHE A 3 3.56 -14.66 -15.77
C PHE A 3 4.42 -15.44 -14.78
N ILE A 4 4.68 -16.72 -15.06
CA ILE A 4 5.42 -17.62 -14.15
C ILE A 4 6.84 -17.10 -13.89
N ARG A 5 7.47 -16.49 -14.90
CA ARG A 5 8.82 -15.91 -14.77
C ARG A 5 8.82 -14.71 -13.83
N GLU A 6 7.84 -13.82 -13.96
CA GLU A 6 7.74 -12.65 -13.08
C GLU A 6 7.31 -13.02 -11.67
N ALA A 7 6.39 -13.97 -11.51
CA ALA A 7 6.03 -14.53 -10.20
C ALA A 7 7.26 -15.13 -9.49
N LYS A 8 8.15 -15.82 -10.23
CA LYS A 8 9.42 -16.33 -9.69
C LYS A 8 10.40 -15.21 -9.31
N ASN A 9 10.40 -14.09 -10.01
CA ASN A 9 11.20 -12.92 -9.62
C ASN A 9 10.67 -12.30 -8.32
N LEU A 10 9.35 -12.22 -8.17
CA LEU A 10 8.70 -11.75 -6.95
C LEU A 10 8.93 -12.72 -5.77
N ALA A 11 9.02 -14.03 -6.03
CA ALA A 11 9.37 -15.04 -5.03
C ALA A 11 10.77 -14.88 -4.41
N GLN A 12 11.64 -14.04 -4.99
CA GLN A 12 12.93 -13.71 -4.39
C GLN A 12 12.83 -12.70 -3.25
N LEU A 13 11.67 -12.06 -3.06
CA LEU A 13 11.43 -11.20 -1.90
C LEU A 13 11.30 -12.06 -0.64
N ASN A 14 12.29 -11.95 0.24
CA ASN A 14 12.29 -12.57 1.55
C ASN A 14 12.42 -11.49 2.62
N HIS A 15 11.30 -11.16 3.27
CA HIS A 15 11.22 -10.13 4.30
C HIS A 15 10.12 -10.49 5.30
N PRO A 16 10.29 -10.26 6.61
CA PRO A 16 9.32 -10.68 7.63
C PRO A 16 7.90 -10.13 7.41
N TYR A 17 7.78 -8.96 6.78
CA TYR A 17 6.52 -8.26 6.53
C TYR A 17 5.96 -8.44 5.12
N ILE A 18 6.55 -9.31 4.30
CA ILE A 18 6.08 -9.62 2.94
C ILE A 18 5.68 -11.10 2.91
N VAL A 19 4.57 -11.41 2.26
CA VAL A 19 4.15 -12.81 2.06
C VAL A 19 5.15 -13.55 1.19
N SER A 20 5.53 -14.74 1.63
CA SER A 20 6.43 -15.61 0.87
C SER A 20 5.65 -16.31 -0.25
N ILE A 21 6.16 -16.23 -1.47
CA ILE A 21 5.63 -17.00 -2.62
C ILE A 21 6.44 -18.29 -2.73
N TYR A 22 5.77 -19.44 -2.69
CA TYR A 22 6.40 -20.75 -2.78
C TYR A 22 6.48 -21.27 -4.22
N ASP A 23 5.43 -21.09 -5.01
CA ASP A 23 5.38 -21.57 -6.39
C ASP A 23 4.39 -20.76 -7.25
N ALA A 24 4.50 -20.87 -8.57
CA ALA A 24 3.53 -20.32 -9.51
C ALA A 24 3.46 -21.21 -10.76
N GLY A 25 2.26 -21.41 -11.28
CA GLY A 25 2.03 -22.31 -12.41
C GLY A 25 0.81 -21.97 -13.24
N GLU A 26 0.49 -22.88 -14.15
CA GLU A 26 -0.71 -22.84 -14.98
C GLU A 26 -1.39 -24.20 -14.90
N TYR A 27 -2.69 -24.20 -14.69
CA TYR A 27 -3.51 -25.40 -14.68
C TYR A 27 -4.80 -25.16 -15.46
N MET A 28 -5.05 -25.98 -16.48
CA MET A 28 -6.23 -25.88 -17.36
C MET A 28 -6.46 -24.46 -17.92
N GLY A 29 -5.39 -23.76 -18.31
CA GLY A 29 -5.45 -22.39 -18.85
C GLY A 29 -5.64 -21.30 -17.80
N SER A 30 -5.66 -21.64 -16.50
CA SER A 30 -5.70 -20.69 -15.39
C SER A 30 -4.34 -20.59 -14.71
N TYR A 31 -3.83 -19.37 -14.55
CA TYR A 31 -2.63 -19.13 -13.75
C TYR A 31 -2.94 -19.22 -12.25
N TYR A 32 -2.01 -19.77 -11.47
CA TYR A 32 -2.10 -19.83 -10.02
C TYR A 32 -0.77 -19.48 -9.34
N ILE A 33 -0.86 -19.05 -8.08
CA ILE A 33 0.28 -18.77 -7.20
C ILE A 33 0.03 -19.51 -5.88
N VAL A 34 1.07 -20.17 -5.38
CA VAL A 34 1.11 -20.80 -4.07
C VAL A 34 1.97 -19.93 -3.16
N MET A 35 1.43 -19.53 -2.01
CA MET A 35 2.07 -18.60 -1.09
C MET A 35 1.80 -18.96 0.37
N GLU A 36 2.50 -18.31 1.29
CA GLU A 36 2.31 -18.40 2.73
C GLU A 36 0.84 -18.17 3.09
N TYR A 37 0.26 -19.10 3.87
CA TYR A 37 -1.03 -18.87 4.51
C TYR A 37 -0.82 -17.97 5.71
N VAL A 38 -1.40 -16.77 5.67
CA VAL A 38 -1.32 -15.80 6.76
C VAL A 38 -2.56 -15.91 7.62
N GLU A 39 -2.38 -16.39 8.85
CA GLU A 39 -3.44 -16.39 9.87
C GLU A 39 -3.61 -14.99 10.45
N GLY A 40 -4.83 -14.45 10.36
CA GLY A 40 -5.14 -13.09 10.76
C GLY A 40 -6.27 -12.49 9.93
N GLU A 41 -6.38 -11.17 9.97
CA GLU A 41 -7.41 -10.41 9.27
C GLU A 41 -6.76 -9.26 8.48
N ASP A 42 -7.26 -8.98 7.29
CA ASP A 42 -6.79 -7.83 6.52
C ASP A 42 -7.21 -6.48 7.14
N LEU A 43 -6.46 -5.42 6.86
CA LEU A 43 -6.76 -4.12 7.44
C LEU A 43 -8.11 -3.55 6.98
N LYS A 44 -8.65 -3.95 5.81
CA LYS A 44 -9.97 -3.47 5.36
C LYS A 44 -11.04 -3.99 6.31
N SER A 45 -11.01 -5.29 6.59
CA SER A 45 -11.90 -5.94 7.56
C SER A 45 -11.75 -5.30 8.95
N LEU A 46 -10.51 -5.03 9.39
CA LEU A 46 -10.25 -4.40 10.68
C LEU A 46 -10.87 -3.00 10.77
N ILE A 47 -10.72 -2.18 9.72
CA ILE A 47 -11.31 -0.84 9.60
C ILE A 47 -12.85 -0.92 9.60
N SER A 48 -13.42 -1.88 8.88
CA SER A 48 -14.87 -2.08 8.79
C SER A 48 -15.53 -2.45 10.12
N ARG A 49 -14.80 -3.08 11.04
CA ARG A 49 -15.28 -3.34 12.43
C ARG A 49 -15.27 -2.10 13.33
N GLY A 50 -14.74 -0.98 12.82
CA GLY A 50 -14.71 0.34 13.46
C GLY A 50 -13.27 0.82 13.61
N ALA A 51 -12.82 1.71 12.72
CA ALA A 51 -11.49 2.31 12.73
C ALA A 51 -11.06 2.89 14.09
N SER A 52 -12.00 3.47 14.86
CA SER A 52 -11.76 3.98 16.22
C SER A 52 -11.34 2.91 17.24
N ARG A 53 -11.47 1.62 16.89
CA ARG A 53 -11.05 0.48 17.71
C ARG A 53 -9.60 0.09 17.49
N VAL A 54 -8.93 0.59 16.44
CA VAL A 54 -7.50 0.36 16.25
C VAL A 54 -6.76 1.42 17.08
N PRO A 55 -6.09 1.03 18.18
CA PRO A 55 -5.37 2.01 18.99
C PRO A 55 -4.31 2.70 18.14
N LEU A 56 -4.13 4.02 18.34
CA LEU A 56 -3.18 4.84 17.58
C LEU A 56 -1.80 4.17 17.46
N ARG A 57 -1.27 3.67 18.58
CA ARG A 57 0.02 2.95 18.64
C ARG A 57 0.09 1.74 17.69
N ILE A 58 -1.01 1.00 17.55
CA ILE A 58 -1.08 -0.19 16.69
C ILE A 58 -1.11 0.25 15.23
N GLY A 59 -1.89 1.28 14.90
CA GLY A 59 -1.89 1.85 13.55
C GLY A 59 -0.51 2.36 13.14
N ILE A 60 0.17 3.11 14.00
CA ILE A 60 1.53 3.59 13.74
C ILE A 60 2.49 2.41 13.54
N GLU A 61 2.40 1.36 14.36
CA GLU A 61 3.25 0.17 14.24
C GLU A 61 3.03 -0.58 12.93
N ILE A 62 1.77 -0.79 12.51
CA ILE A 62 1.41 -1.34 11.19
C ILE A 62 2.15 -0.59 10.07
N PHE A 63 2.12 0.75 10.10
CA PHE A 63 2.73 1.54 9.03
C PHE A 63 4.25 1.66 9.12
N LYS A 64 4.85 1.50 10.30
CA LYS A 64 6.30 1.32 10.43
C LYS A 64 6.74 0.03 9.76
N GLN A 65 6.03 -1.07 10.00
CA GLN A 65 6.31 -2.35 9.35
C GLN A 65 6.08 -2.26 7.83
N LEU A 66 5.02 -1.57 7.38
CA LEU A 66 4.78 -1.34 5.95
C LEU A 66 5.92 -0.54 5.30
N ALA A 67 6.36 0.53 5.95
CA ALA A 67 7.45 1.37 5.44
C ALA A 67 8.75 0.56 5.28
N GLN A 68 9.05 -0.35 6.21
CA GLN A 68 10.19 -1.27 6.09
C GLN A 68 10.02 -2.27 4.94
N ALA A 69 8.82 -2.84 4.76
CA ALA A 69 8.52 -3.75 3.66
C ALA A 69 8.69 -3.07 2.29
N LEU A 70 8.20 -1.84 2.17
CA LEU A 70 8.34 -1.02 0.97
C LEU A 70 9.82 -0.71 0.69
N ASP A 71 10.57 -0.25 1.70
CA ASP A 71 12.00 0.04 1.55
C ASP A 71 12.79 -1.18 1.02
N TYR A 72 12.52 -2.36 1.61
CA TYR A 72 13.11 -3.61 1.17
C TYR A 72 12.76 -3.94 -0.28
N ALA A 73 11.47 -3.94 -0.65
CA ALA A 73 11.03 -4.28 -2.00
C ALA A 73 11.57 -3.30 -3.06
N HIS A 74 11.58 -2.01 -2.74
CA HIS A 74 12.12 -0.96 -3.61
C HIS A 74 13.63 -1.10 -3.82
N SER A 75 14.38 -1.53 -2.79
CA SER A 75 15.81 -1.86 -2.93
C SER A 75 16.07 -3.01 -3.93
N LYS A 76 15.07 -3.86 -4.14
CA LYS A 76 15.05 -4.94 -5.15
C LYS A 76 14.41 -4.52 -6.47
N LYS A 77 14.11 -3.22 -6.64
CA LYS A 77 13.46 -2.64 -7.83
C LYS A 77 12.04 -3.17 -8.08
N VAL A 78 11.35 -3.63 -7.04
CA VAL A 78 9.96 -4.08 -7.12
C VAL A 78 9.05 -2.99 -6.57
N ILE A 79 8.10 -2.53 -7.38
CA ILE A 79 7.05 -1.58 -6.98
C ILE A 79 5.75 -2.37 -6.82
N HIS A 80 5.03 -2.17 -5.72
CA HIS A 80 3.80 -2.90 -5.40
C HIS A 80 2.63 -2.51 -6.30
N ARG A 81 2.39 -1.20 -6.49
CA ARG A 81 1.35 -0.57 -7.34
C ARG A 81 -0.11 -0.70 -6.87
N ASP A 82 -0.41 -1.58 -5.93
CA ASP A 82 -1.76 -1.70 -5.35
C ASP A 82 -1.76 -1.76 -3.80
N ILE A 83 -1.01 -0.88 -3.13
CA ILE A 83 -1.06 -0.81 -1.66
C ILE A 83 -2.43 -0.26 -1.23
N LYS A 84 -3.15 -1.05 -0.43
CA LYS A 84 -4.47 -0.75 0.12
C LYS A 84 -4.74 -1.63 1.34
N PRO A 85 -5.74 -1.30 2.18
CA PRO A 85 -5.98 -2.07 3.40
C PRO A 85 -6.22 -3.57 3.19
N SER A 86 -6.91 -3.98 2.13
CA SER A 86 -7.19 -5.39 1.86
C SER A 86 -5.95 -6.21 1.48
N ASN A 87 -4.84 -5.55 1.13
CA ASN A 87 -3.58 -6.20 0.74
C ASN A 87 -2.56 -6.20 1.90
N ILE A 88 -2.99 -5.81 3.11
CA ILE A 88 -2.16 -5.83 4.30
C ILE A 88 -2.87 -6.69 5.34
N MET A 89 -2.34 -7.86 5.61
CA MET A 89 -2.82 -8.75 6.67
C MET A 89 -2.25 -8.29 8.01
N TRP A 90 -3.06 -8.36 9.05
CA TRP A 90 -2.67 -8.17 10.45
C TRP A 90 -2.80 -9.50 11.19
N THR A 91 -1.67 -10.01 11.67
CA THR A 91 -1.61 -11.30 12.37
C THR A 91 -1.85 -11.14 13.87
N GLU A 92 -2.21 -12.22 14.55
CA GLU A 92 -2.36 -12.24 16.02
C GLU A 92 -1.08 -11.87 16.77
N ASN A 93 0.08 -12.11 16.15
CA ASN A 93 1.41 -11.77 16.68
C ASN A 93 1.78 -10.28 16.50
N GLN A 94 0.83 -9.44 16.10
CA GLN A 94 1.04 -8.00 15.85
C GLN A 94 2.09 -7.70 14.78
N VAL A 95 2.13 -8.56 13.77
CA VAL A 95 2.98 -8.43 12.59
C VAL A 95 2.11 -8.30 11.35
N ILE A 96 2.46 -7.41 10.43
CA ILE A 96 1.81 -7.32 9.14
C ILE A 96 2.38 -8.35 8.16
N LYS A 97 1.57 -8.74 7.18
CA LYS A 97 2.04 -9.37 5.94
C LYS A 97 1.43 -8.65 4.75
N VAL A 98 2.28 -8.07 3.92
CA VAL A 98 1.85 -7.41 2.68
C VAL A 98 1.71 -8.47 1.59
N MET A 99 0.51 -8.55 1.04
CA MET A 99 0.10 -9.44 -0.04
C MET A 99 0.45 -8.83 -1.40
N ASP A 100 0.39 -9.61 -2.48
CA ASP A 100 0.25 -9.12 -3.86
C ASP A 100 1.29 -8.13 -4.42
N PHE A 101 2.51 -8.11 -3.88
CA PHE A 101 3.61 -7.29 -4.40
C PHE A 101 3.78 -7.47 -5.92
N GLY A 102 3.41 -6.45 -6.69
CA GLY A 102 3.59 -6.43 -8.15
C GLY A 102 2.69 -7.40 -8.94
N LEU A 103 1.87 -8.22 -8.27
CA LEU A 103 1.03 -9.22 -8.94
C LEU A 103 -0.11 -8.58 -9.74
N ALA A 104 -0.67 -7.47 -9.27
CA ALA A 104 -1.74 -6.77 -9.97
C ALA A 104 -1.30 -6.27 -11.36
N ALA A 105 -0.08 -5.71 -11.45
CA ALA A 105 0.46 -5.25 -12.73
C ALA A 105 0.77 -6.43 -13.67
N LEU A 106 1.30 -7.52 -13.12
CA LEU A 106 1.59 -8.73 -13.87
C LEU A 106 0.31 -9.37 -14.45
N LEU A 107 -0.77 -9.43 -13.66
CA LEU A 107 -2.07 -9.95 -14.11
C LEU A 107 -2.71 -9.09 -15.19
N GLU A 108 -2.62 -7.76 -15.08
CA GLU A 108 -3.11 -6.84 -16.11
C GLU A 108 -2.32 -6.96 -17.42
N GLU A 109 -0.99 -7.11 -17.35
CA GLU A 109 -0.15 -7.33 -18.52
C GLU A 109 -0.53 -8.64 -19.25
N VAL A 110 -0.78 -9.70 -18.49
CA VAL A 110 -1.20 -11.00 -19.05
C VAL A 110 -2.56 -10.93 -19.74
N LYS A 111 -3.51 -10.17 -19.18
CA LYS A 111 -4.87 -10.05 -19.74
C LYS A 111 -4.93 -9.17 -20.98
N SER A 112 -4.18 -8.07 -21.00
CA SER A 112 -4.33 -7.01 -22.00
C SER A 112 -3.17 -6.94 -23.01
N GLY A 113 -2.07 -7.65 -22.76
CA GLY A 113 -0.84 -7.57 -23.54
C GLY A 113 -0.12 -6.22 -23.41
N ARG A 114 -0.52 -5.36 -22.46
CA ARG A 114 0.06 -4.04 -22.20
C ARG A 114 0.14 -3.79 -20.69
N THR A 115 1.13 -3.02 -20.25
CA THR A 115 1.17 -2.50 -18.88
C THR A 115 0.10 -1.41 -18.73
N LEU A 116 -1.14 -1.80 -18.42
CA LEU A 116 -2.26 -0.88 -18.14
C LEU A 116 -2.13 -0.24 -16.74
N VAL A 117 -2.94 0.80 -16.50
CA VAL A 117 -3.13 1.39 -15.17
C VAL A 117 -3.74 0.32 -14.24
N SER A 118 -2.90 -0.26 -13.38
CA SER A 118 -3.30 -1.23 -12.37
C SER A 118 -3.42 -0.56 -11.00
N GLY A 119 -4.46 -0.89 -10.25
CA GLY A 119 -4.65 -0.46 -8.87
C GLY A 119 -6.12 -0.22 -8.51
N THR A 120 -6.38 0.12 -7.26
CA THR A 120 -7.71 0.50 -6.80
C THR A 120 -7.83 2.03 -6.77
N PRO A 121 -8.75 2.67 -7.52
CA PRO A 121 -8.75 4.13 -7.74
C PRO A 121 -8.66 5.00 -6.47
N LEU A 122 -9.21 4.53 -5.35
CA LEU A 122 -9.20 5.22 -4.06
C LEU A 122 -7.79 5.39 -3.45
N TYR A 123 -6.80 4.62 -3.90
CA TYR A 123 -5.43 4.63 -3.38
C TYR A 123 -4.36 4.86 -4.46
N MET A 124 -4.77 5.00 -5.72
CA MET A 124 -3.85 5.26 -6.84
C MET A 124 -3.17 6.63 -6.67
N SER A 125 -1.89 6.67 -6.98
CA SER A 125 -1.15 7.92 -7.06
C SER A 125 -1.55 8.75 -8.30
N PRO A 126 -1.31 10.08 -8.31
CA PRO A 126 -1.52 10.93 -9.47
C PRO A 126 -0.86 10.39 -10.74
N GLU A 127 0.38 9.89 -10.63
CA GLU A 127 1.12 9.33 -11.75
C GLU A 127 0.53 8.01 -12.26
N GLN A 128 -0.08 7.19 -11.40
CA GLN A 128 -0.86 6.03 -11.83
C GLN A 128 -2.12 6.44 -12.61
N CYS A 129 -2.91 7.38 -12.07
CA CYS A 129 -4.11 7.87 -12.74
C CYS A 129 -3.82 8.49 -14.12
N LEU A 130 -2.63 9.07 -14.29
CA LEU A 130 -2.16 9.67 -15.54
C LEU A 130 -1.41 8.68 -16.45
N ALA A 131 -1.28 7.41 -16.07
CA ALA A 131 -0.48 6.40 -16.78
C ALA A 131 0.97 6.87 -17.07
N LYS A 132 1.56 7.64 -16.15
CA LYS A 132 2.95 8.09 -16.23
C LYS A 132 3.90 6.99 -15.74
N PRO A 133 5.20 7.08 -16.08
CA PRO A 133 6.20 6.20 -15.49
C PRO A 133 6.14 6.22 -13.96
N LEU A 134 6.13 5.04 -13.36
CA LEU A 134 6.02 4.85 -11.92
C LEU A 134 7.41 4.64 -11.32
N ASP A 135 7.60 5.14 -10.10
CA ASP A 135 8.73 4.80 -9.25
C ASP A 135 8.25 4.39 -7.85
N ASN A 136 9.17 4.16 -6.93
CA ASN A 136 8.88 3.71 -5.58
C ASN A 136 7.96 4.66 -4.78
N ARG A 137 7.92 5.95 -5.14
CA ARG A 137 7.11 6.98 -4.46
C ARG A 137 5.62 6.85 -4.79
N THR A 138 5.27 6.04 -5.78
CA THR A 138 3.90 5.61 -6.04
C THR A 138 3.36 4.82 -4.85
N ASP A 139 4.11 3.84 -4.34
CA ASP A 139 3.67 3.05 -3.17
C ASP A 139 3.62 3.89 -1.89
N ILE A 140 4.48 4.91 -1.77
CA ILE A 140 4.44 5.87 -0.65
C ILE A 140 3.13 6.65 -0.65
N TYR A 141 2.62 7.06 -1.81
CA TYR A 141 1.31 7.72 -1.90
C TYR A 141 0.19 6.79 -1.46
N SER A 142 0.18 5.56 -1.98
CA SER A 142 -0.83 4.55 -1.65
C SER A 142 -0.78 4.15 -0.17
N ALA A 143 0.41 4.08 0.44
CA ALA A 143 0.57 3.94 1.88
C ALA A 143 -0.02 5.14 2.63
N GLY A 144 0.17 6.36 2.12
CA GLY A 144 -0.49 7.58 2.62
C GLY A 144 -2.02 7.49 2.61
N ALA A 145 -2.60 7.03 1.51
CA ALA A 145 -4.05 6.86 1.39
C ALA A 145 -4.59 5.76 2.32
N THR A 146 -3.80 4.69 2.50
CA THR A 146 -4.11 3.59 3.43
C THR A 146 -4.04 4.06 4.89
N MET A 147 -3.02 4.86 5.24
CA MET A 147 -2.93 5.52 6.56
C MET A 147 -4.13 6.42 6.80
N TYR A 148 -4.47 7.24 5.80
CA TYR A 148 -5.61 8.12 5.87
C TYR A 148 -6.87 7.35 6.22
N GLU A 149 -7.17 6.25 5.51
CA GLU A 149 -8.37 5.46 5.80
C GLU A 149 -8.34 4.83 7.19
N LEU A 150 -7.20 4.29 7.64
CA LEU A 150 -7.10 3.70 8.97
C LEU A 150 -7.46 4.74 10.07
N PHE A 151 -6.93 5.96 9.95
CA PHE A 151 -7.09 6.97 11.00
C PHE A 151 -8.33 7.85 10.86
N ALA A 152 -8.87 8.02 9.63
CA ALA A 152 -10.07 8.79 9.36
C ALA A 152 -11.34 7.94 9.21
N GLY A 153 -11.21 6.61 9.09
CA GLY A 153 -12.30 5.67 8.82
C GLY A 153 -12.78 5.61 7.36
N ALA A 154 -12.23 6.46 6.49
CA ALA A 154 -12.54 6.48 5.06
C ALA A 154 -11.33 7.02 4.26
N PRO A 155 -11.14 6.61 2.99
CA PRO A 155 -10.10 7.16 2.12
C PRO A 155 -10.15 8.70 1.99
N PRO A 156 -9.07 9.35 1.49
CA PRO A 156 -9.04 10.81 1.34
C PRO A 156 -10.12 11.34 0.38
N PHE A 157 -10.50 10.52 -0.60
CA PHE A 157 -11.46 10.84 -1.65
C PHE A 157 -12.44 9.68 -1.79
N THR A 158 -13.74 9.94 -1.69
CA THR A 158 -14.78 8.89 -1.67
C THR A 158 -15.96 9.16 -2.60
N ASP A 159 -16.08 10.37 -3.12
CA ASP A 159 -17.20 10.86 -3.90
C ASP A 159 -16.74 11.78 -5.05
N GLY A 160 -17.57 11.87 -6.10
CA GLY A 160 -17.24 12.62 -7.31
C GLY A 160 -16.23 11.90 -8.22
N ASP A 161 -15.47 12.67 -8.99
CA ASP A 161 -14.43 12.13 -9.87
C ASP A 161 -13.15 11.85 -9.06
N ILE A 162 -13.04 10.61 -8.59
CA ILE A 162 -11.90 10.13 -7.80
C ILE A 162 -10.58 10.35 -8.55
N ASN A 163 -10.52 10.07 -9.85
CA ASN A 163 -9.27 10.23 -10.61
C ASN A 163 -8.85 11.69 -10.68
N TYR A 164 -9.80 12.59 -10.95
CA TYR A 164 -9.54 14.03 -10.92
C TYR A 164 -9.03 14.47 -9.54
N GLN A 165 -9.67 14.00 -8.46
CA GLN A 165 -9.27 14.36 -7.10
C GLN A 165 -7.89 13.80 -6.73
N GLN A 166 -7.58 12.56 -7.12
CA GLN A 166 -6.25 11.99 -6.94
C GLN A 166 -5.20 12.87 -7.61
N ILE A 167 -5.47 13.42 -8.80
CA ILE A 167 -4.50 14.23 -9.54
C ILE A 167 -4.40 15.67 -9.03
N HIS A 168 -5.54 16.31 -8.73
CA HIS A 168 -5.62 17.76 -8.60
C HIS A 168 -6.03 18.27 -7.22
N THR A 169 -6.73 17.47 -6.41
CA THR A 169 -7.34 17.94 -5.16
C THR A 169 -6.44 17.63 -3.97
N PRO A 170 -5.96 18.63 -3.20
CA PRO A 170 -5.27 18.37 -1.95
C PRO A 170 -6.18 17.61 -0.97
N PRO A 171 -5.69 16.55 -0.30
CA PRO A 171 -6.48 15.86 0.70
C PRO A 171 -6.76 16.76 1.91
N ARG A 172 -7.95 16.65 2.50
CA ARG A 172 -8.26 17.32 3.76
C ARG A 172 -7.46 16.70 4.91
N PRO A 173 -6.96 17.47 5.89
CA PRO A 173 -6.30 16.92 7.07
C PRO A 173 -7.09 15.80 7.74
N VAL A 174 -6.41 14.71 8.11
CA VAL A 174 -7.01 13.58 8.85
C VAL A 174 -7.60 14.07 10.17
N LYS A 175 -6.96 15.07 10.78
CA LYS A 175 -7.37 15.66 12.07
C LYS A 175 -8.75 16.31 12.04
N GLU A 176 -9.26 16.70 10.87
CA GLU A 176 -10.66 17.16 10.72
C GLU A 176 -11.67 16.04 10.96
N LYS A 177 -11.33 14.79 10.61
CA LYS A 177 -12.19 13.61 10.81
C LYS A 177 -11.89 12.90 12.13
N ASN A 178 -10.64 12.92 12.58
CA ASN A 178 -10.20 12.33 13.84
C ASN A 178 -9.28 13.30 14.61
N PRO A 179 -9.86 14.17 15.47
CA PRO A 179 -9.08 15.15 16.24
C PRO A 179 -8.07 14.56 17.23
N ALA A 180 -8.18 13.26 17.56
CA ALA A 180 -7.32 12.59 18.52
C ALA A 180 -5.95 12.20 17.96
N ILE A 181 -5.72 12.33 16.65
CA ILE A 181 -4.41 12.03 16.06
C ILE A 181 -3.38 13.12 16.41
N PRO A 182 -2.11 12.77 16.64
CA PRO A 182 -1.02 13.73 16.77
C PRO A 182 -0.82 14.56 15.51
N ASP A 183 -0.34 15.80 15.67
CA ASP A 183 -0.07 16.69 14.54
C ASP A 183 1.05 16.15 13.64
N GLU A 184 2.01 15.47 14.23
CA GLU A 184 3.12 14.80 13.55
C GLU A 184 2.59 13.72 12.60
N LEU A 185 1.68 12.87 13.08
CA LEU A 185 1.09 11.81 12.25
C LEU A 185 0.25 12.40 11.12
N ASN A 186 -0.55 13.43 11.39
CA ASN A 186 -1.30 14.14 10.36
C ASN A 186 -0.37 14.70 9.27
N ARG A 187 0.76 15.32 9.68
CA ARG A 187 1.78 15.84 8.75
C ARG A 187 2.40 14.73 7.90
N ILE A 188 2.73 13.59 8.50
CA ILE A 188 3.30 12.43 7.80
C ILE A 188 2.35 11.93 6.71
N ILE A 189 1.06 11.77 7.04
CA ILE A 189 0.04 11.29 6.09
C ILE A 189 -0.11 12.27 4.92
N LEU A 190 -0.24 13.56 5.21
CA LEU A 190 -0.37 14.59 4.16
C LEU A 190 0.89 14.70 3.29
N LYS A 191 2.09 14.52 3.87
CA LYS A 191 3.34 14.47 3.10
C LYS A 191 3.34 13.30 2.12
N CYS A 192 2.90 12.11 2.53
CA CYS A 192 2.76 10.96 1.62
C CYS A 192 1.79 11.24 0.47
N LEU A 193 0.69 11.95 0.76
CA LEU A 193 -0.36 12.29 -0.20
C LEU A 193 -0.06 13.54 -1.05
N SER A 194 1.17 14.05 -1.02
CA SER A 194 1.57 15.17 -1.86
C SER A 194 1.45 14.80 -3.34
N LYS A 195 0.88 15.70 -4.16
CA LYS A 195 0.62 15.40 -5.57
C LYS A 195 1.90 15.27 -6.38
N ASP A 196 2.87 16.12 -6.11
CA ASP A 196 4.22 16.02 -6.65
C ASP A 196 5.03 14.94 -5.89
N PRO A 197 5.50 13.87 -6.55
CA PRO A 197 6.34 12.84 -5.94
C PRO A 197 7.60 13.37 -5.26
N VAL A 198 8.17 14.49 -5.73
CA VAL A 198 9.38 15.09 -5.13
C VAL A 198 9.11 15.63 -3.72
N GLN A 199 7.87 15.98 -3.40
CA GLN A 199 7.46 16.48 -2.08
C GLN A 199 7.14 15.35 -1.08
N ARG A 200 7.08 14.09 -1.53
CA ARG A 200 6.83 12.92 -0.69
C ARG A 200 8.10 12.47 0.03
N TYR A 201 8.01 11.43 0.85
CA TYR A 201 9.18 10.67 1.26
C TYR A 201 9.80 9.98 0.05
N GLN A 202 11.12 10.02 -0.06
CA GLN A 202 11.82 9.50 -1.24
C GLN A 202 12.05 7.98 -1.18
N ASN A 203 11.88 7.38 0.00
CA ASN A 203 12.00 5.94 0.22
C ASN A 203 11.24 5.51 1.49
N GLY A 204 11.07 4.21 1.67
CA GLY A 204 10.40 3.65 2.85
C GLY A 204 11.16 3.92 4.15
N ARG A 205 12.50 3.97 4.10
CA ARG A 205 13.32 4.30 5.27
C ARG A 205 13.03 5.70 5.85
N GLU A 206 12.92 6.73 5.01
CA GLU A 206 12.57 8.09 5.47
C GLU A 206 11.19 8.12 6.13
N LEU A 207 10.19 7.46 5.52
CA LEU A 207 8.85 7.34 6.11
C LEU A 207 8.90 6.60 7.45
N TYR A 208 9.64 5.50 7.54
CA TYR A 208 9.82 4.73 8.77
C TYR A 208 10.42 5.58 9.90
N LEU A 209 11.45 6.39 9.60
CA LEU A 209 12.11 7.23 10.59
C LEU A 209 11.16 8.30 11.15
N ASP A 210 10.37 8.96 10.31
CA ASP A 210 9.38 9.95 10.76
C ASP A 210 8.26 9.27 11.56
N LEU A 211 7.75 8.10 11.13
CA LEU A 211 6.75 7.33 11.88
C LEU A 211 7.27 6.85 13.25
N LYS A 212 8.56 6.48 13.33
CA LYS A 212 9.20 6.08 14.58
C LYS A 212 9.34 7.24 15.57
N ALA A 213 9.44 8.47 15.07
CA ALA A 213 9.54 9.67 15.89
C ALA A 213 8.18 10.17 16.40
N VAL A 214 7.05 9.60 15.94
CA VAL A 214 5.74 9.91 16.48
C VAL A 214 5.61 9.27 17.86
N GLU A 215 5.57 10.11 18.89
CA GLU A 215 5.18 9.70 20.24
C GLU A 215 3.66 9.50 20.28
N GLY A 216 3.22 8.42 20.94
CA GLY A 216 1.81 8.03 21.06
C GLY A 216 1.37 7.92 22.51
#